data_AF-A0A9X3HW61-F1
#
_entry.id   AF-A0A9X3HW61-F1
#
_cell.length_a   1.000
_cell.length_b   1.000
_cell.length_c   1.000
_cell.angle_alpha   90.00
_cell.angle_beta   90.00
_cell.angle_gamma   90.00
#
_symmetry.space_group_name_H-M   'P 1'
#
loop_
_entity.id
_entity.type
_entity.pdbx_description
1 polymer ?
#
loop_
_entity_poly.entity_id
_entity_poly.type
_entity_poly.pdbx_seq_one_letter_code
_entity_poly.pdbx_strand_id
1 'polypeptide(L)'
;MADPLTLPSFDELAAMAKHNPEQLSRLRQNLCQELIESCSTQMQPRLQAQQSHIERVLRRASNPIHANVLLRQELLRQFVKFSQALNGELSKKQPKATILPFNKKEDWR
;
A
#
# COMPACT_ATOMS: atom_id res chain seq x y z
N MET A 1 -20.99 3.70 -5.58
CA MET A 1 -20.15 4.79 -5.05
C MET A 1 -19.90 4.44 -3.60
N ALA A 2 -18.65 4.45 -3.13
CA ALA A 2 -18.36 4.16 -1.72
C ALA A 2 -19.05 5.21 -0.83
N ASP A 3 -19.66 4.78 0.26
CA ASP A 3 -20.24 5.69 1.25
C ASP A 3 -19.16 6.62 1.82
N PRO A 4 -19.51 7.86 2.19
CA PRO A 4 -18.54 8.81 2.71
C PRO A 4 -17.92 8.28 4.02
N LEU A 5 -16.60 8.15 4.01
CA LEU A 5 -15.81 7.78 5.20
C LEU A 5 -16.04 8.83 6.28
N THR A 6 -16.66 8.43 7.39
CA THR A 6 -16.83 9.29 8.57
C THR A 6 -15.51 9.33 9.34
N LEU A 7 -14.77 10.42 9.21
CA LEU A 7 -13.54 10.63 9.97
C LEU A 7 -13.84 11.31 11.31
N PRO A 8 -13.17 10.92 12.40
CA PRO A 8 -13.17 11.69 13.64
C PRO A 8 -12.63 13.10 13.40
N SER A 9 -12.94 14.02 14.32
CA SER A 9 -12.42 15.38 14.29
C SER A 9 -10.88 15.38 14.39
N PHE A 10 -10.26 16.48 13.92
CA PHE A 10 -8.80 16.63 14.01
C PHE A 10 -8.30 16.50 15.45
N ASP A 11 -9.00 17.11 16.41
CA ASP A 11 -8.61 17.08 17.82
C ASP A 11 -8.62 15.66 18.38
N GLU A 12 -9.61 14.84 18.00
CA GLU A 12 -9.66 13.43 18.37
C GLU A 12 -8.50 12.64 17.76
N LEU A 13 -8.19 12.87 16.49
CA LEU A 13 -7.06 12.22 15.82
C LEU A 13 -5.71 12.63 16.45
N ALA A 14 -5.56 13.91 16.79
CA ALA A 14 -4.38 14.42 17.48
C ALA A 14 -4.24 13.84 18.89
N ALA A 15 -5.36 13.69 19.62
CA ALA A 15 -5.40 13.04 20.91
C ALA A 15 -4.98 11.56 20.80
N MET A 16 -5.49 10.83 19.80
CA MET A 16 -5.05 9.44 19.54
C MET A 16 -3.56 9.39 19.23
N ALA A 17 -3.05 10.26 18.35
CA ALA A 17 -1.62 10.29 18.01
C ALA A 17 -0.72 10.49 19.24
N LYS A 18 -1.16 11.34 20.18
CA LYS A 18 -0.38 11.72 21.37
C LYS A 18 -0.49 10.70 22.50
N HIS A 19 -1.68 10.16 22.73
CA HIS A 19 -1.98 9.36 23.92
C HIS A 19 -2.13 7.87 23.63
N ASN A 20 -2.51 7.50 22.41
CA ASN A 20 -2.75 6.11 22.01
C ASN A 20 -2.46 5.88 20.51
N PRO A 21 -1.18 5.87 20.09
CA PRO A 21 -0.80 5.77 18.68
C PRO A 21 -1.25 4.45 18.03
N GLU A 22 -1.45 3.39 18.82
CA GLU A 22 -2.01 2.12 18.37
C GLU A 22 -3.48 2.25 17.96
N GLN A 23 -4.27 3.05 18.68
CA GLN A 23 -5.66 3.32 18.31
C GLN A 23 -5.76 4.05 16.97
N LEU A 24 -4.88 5.03 16.73
CA LEU A 24 -4.82 5.73 15.44
C LEU A 24 -4.43 4.76 14.31
N SER A 25 -3.49 3.84 14.59
CA SER A 25 -3.05 2.82 13.63
C SER A 25 -4.18 1.85 13.27
N ARG A 26 -4.96 1.40 14.25
CA ARG A 26 -6.14 0.55 14.05
C ARG A 26 -7.24 1.26 13.28
N LEU A 27 -7.55 2.52 13.63
CA LEU A 27 -8.52 3.33 12.90
C LEU A 27 -8.15 3.42 11.41
N ARG A 28 -6.88 3.73 11.11
CA ARG A 28 -6.40 3.77 9.72
C ARG A 28 -6.57 2.42 9.02
N GLN A 29 -6.21 1.31 9.67
CA GLN A 29 -6.34 -0.03 9.08
C GLN A 29 -7.81 -0.37 8.77
N ASN A 30 -8.73 -0.07 9.68
CA ASN A 30 -10.16 -0.31 9.49
C ASN A 30 -10.72 0.50 8.31
N LEU A 31 -10.43 1.81 8.26
CA LEU A 31 -10.88 2.68 7.16
C LEU A 31 -10.31 2.23 5.81
N CYS A 32 -9.05 1.79 5.77
CA CYS A 32 -8.45 1.24 4.56
C CYS A 32 -9.13 -0.07 4.15
N GLN A 33 -9.44 -0.96 5.11
CA GLN A 33 -10.09 -2.24 4.84
C GLN A 33 -11.51 -2.03 4.28
N GLU A 34 -12.30 -1.15 4.91
CA GLU A 34 -13.64 -0.77 4.43
C GLU A 34 -13.60 -0.21 3.01
N LEU A 35 -12.65 0.68 2.72
CA LEU A 35 -12.46 1.22 1.38
C LEU A 35 -12.13 0.11 0.37
N ILE A 36 -11.24 -0.82 0.73
CA ILE A 36 -10.86 -1.94 -0.14
C ILE A 36 -12.08 -2.83 -0.42
N GLU A 37 -12.85 -3.17 0.61
CA GLU A 37 -14.05 -4.00 0.48
C GLU A 37 -15.11 -3.35 -0.42
N SER A 38 -15.22 -2.02 -0.40
CA SER A 38 -16.10 -1.28 -1.30
C SER A 38 -15.65 -1.25 -2.78
N CYS A 39 -14.39 -1.61 -3.07
CA CYS A 39 -13.84 -1.64 -4.43
C CYS A 39 -14.21 -2.95 -5.16
N SER A 40 -14.03 -2.97 -6.48
CA SER A 40 -14.30 -4.18 -7.29
C SER A 40 -13.47 -5.39 -6.83
N THR A 41 -14.08 -6.58 -6.82
CA THR A 41 -13.44 -7.83 -6.37
C THR A 41 -12.13 -8.14 -7.11
N GLN A 42 -12.03 -7.75 -8.38
CA GLN A 42 -10.81 -7.91 -9.17
C GLN A 42 -9.64 -7.04 -8.66
N MET A 43 -9.94 -5.86 -8.09
CA MET A 43 -8.94 -4.90 -7.61
C MET A 43 -8.54 -5.15 -6.15
N GLN A 44 -9.42 -5.76 -5.35
CA GLN A 44 -9.21 -6.01 -3.92
C GLN A 44 -7.86 -6.67 -3.59
N PRO A 45 -7.42 -7.77 -4.25
CA PRO A 45 -6.14 -8.41 -3.92
C PRO A 45 -4.94 -7.47 -4.12
N ARG A 46 -4.99 -6.64 -5.17
CA ARG A 46 -3.93 -5.67 -5.44
C ARG A 46 -3.90 -4.57 -4.39
N LEU A 47 -5.05 -4.07 -3.96
CA LEU A 47 -5.12 -3.03 -2.93
C LEU A 47 -4.69 -3.57 -1.56
N GLN A 48 -5.06 -4.79 -1.19
CA GLN A 48 -4.58 -5.45 0.04
C GLN A 48 -3.06 -5.62 0.05
N ALA A 49 -2.47 -5.97 -1.10
CA ALA A 49 -1.02 -6.02 -1.24
C ALA A 49 -0.37 -4.63 -1.11
N GLN A 50 -1.00 -3.57 -1.65
CA GLN A 50 -0.53 -2.19 -1.44
C GLN A 50 -0.64 -1.77 0.03
N GLN A 51 -1.74 -2.08 0.71
CA GLN A 51 -1.91 -1.80 2.14
C GLN A 51 -0.81 -2.49 2.96
N SER A 52 -0.55 -3.77 2.69
CA SER A 52 0.52 -4.54 3.35
C SER A 52 1.91 -3.93 3.11
N HIS A 53 2.15 -3.39 1.91
CA HIS A 53 3.37 -2.66 1.60
C HIS A 53 3.48 -1.36 2.41
N ILE A 54 2.40 -0.58 2.48
CA ILE A 54 2.33 0.66 3.29
C ILE A 54 2.60 0.35 4.77
N GLU A 55 2.01 -0.70 5.34
CA GLU A 55 2.29 -1.11 6.73
C GLU A 55 3.78 -1.40 6.97
N ARG A 56 4.44 -2.11 6.04
CA ARG A 56 5.88 -2.39 6.14
C ARG A 56 6.73 -1.13 6.04
N VAL A 57 6.34 -0.18 5.17
CA VAL A 57 7.00 1.11 5.04
C VAL A 57 6.87 1.91 6.34
N LEU A 58 5.68 1.95 6.94
CA LEU A 58 5.44 2.62 8.21
C LEU A 58 6.25 2.02 9.37
N ARG A 59 6.37 0.68 9.44
CA ARG A 59 7.20 0.02 10.45
C ARG A 59 8.68 0.38 10.38
N ARG A 60 9.18 0.81 9.20
CA ARG A 60 10.55 1.26 9.02
C ARG A 60 10.76 2.72 9.48
N ALA A 61 9.69 3.48 9.64
CA ALA A 61 9.79 4.88 10.01
C ALA A 61 10.28 5.04 11.46
N SER A 62 11.30 5.88 11.63
CA SER A 62 11.92 6.14 12.93
C SER A 62 11.10 7.10 13.81
N ASN A 63 10.23 7.89 13.20
CA ASN A 63 9.35 8.85 13.86
C ASN A 63 8.17 9.22 12.94
N PRO A 64 7.12 9.90 13.45
CA PRO A 64 5.93 10.25 12.67
C PRO A 64 6.21 11.13 11.45
N ILE A 65 7.21 12.00 11.50
CA ILE A 65 7.59 12.85 10.35
C ILE A 65 8.22 12.00 9.25
N HIS A 66 9.12 11.10 9.61
CA HIS A 66 9.71 10.14 8.68
C HIS A 66 8.63 9.26 8.02
N ALA A 67 7.63 8.82 8.79
CA ALA A 67 6.49 8.08 8.25
C ALA A 67 5.74 8.88 7.18
N ASN A 68 5.45 10.17 7.44
CA ASN A 68 4.80 11.05 6.46
C ASN A 68 5.62 11.22 5.17
N VAL A 69 6.94 11.38 5.29
CA VAL A 69 7.83 11.48 4.13
C VAL A 69 7.78 10.19 3.29
N LEU A 70 7.86 9.02 3.93
CA LEU A 70 7.79 7.74 3.24
C LEU A 70 6.43 7.52 2.55
N LEU A 71 5.32 7.85 3.22
CA LEU A 71 3.99 7.78 2.63
C LEU A 71 3.86 8.69 1.40
N ARG A 72 4.36 9.93 1.48
CA ARG A 72 4.37 10.87 0.35
C ARG A 72 5.18 10.33 -0.82
N GLN A 73 6.34 9.71 -0.57
CA GLN A 73 7.16 9.10 -1.62
C GLN A 73 6.43 7.95 -2.31
N GLU A 74 5.75 7.08 -1.56
CA GLU A 74 4.96 6.00 -2.13
C GLU A 74 3.78 6.53 -2.96
N LEU A 75 3.06 7.53 -2.46
CA LEU A 75 1.98 8.18 -3.21
C LEU A 75 2.50 8.78 -4.52
N LEU A 76 3.59 9.54 -4.47
CA LEU A 76 4.18 10.14 -5.66
C LEU A 76 4.60 9.06 -6.68
N ARG A 77 5.15 7.94 -6.23
CA ARG A 77 5.48 6.81 -7.11
C ARG A 77 4.24 6.26 -7.81
N GLN A 78 3.11 6.12 -7.12
CA GLN A 78 1.87 5.66 -7.75
C GLN A 78 1.30 6.72 -8.71
N PHE A 79 1.38 8.00 -8.35
CA PHE A 79 0.95 9.09 -9.20
C PHE A 79 1.74 9.16 -10.51
N VAL A 80 3.07 9.00 -10.44
CA VAL A 80 3.93 8.93 -11.65
C VAL A 80 3.56 7.73 -12.52
N LYS A 81 3.38 6.54 -11.94
CA LYS A 81 2.92 5.37 -12.70
C LYS A 81 1.57 5.60 -13.37
N PHE A 82 0.66 6.27 -12.68
CA PHE A 82 -0.65 6.62 -13.20
C PHE A 82 -0.54 7.61 -14.36
N SER A 83 0.25 8.68 -14.21
CA SER A 83 0.54 9.61 -15.29
C SER A 83 1.15 8.93 -16.50
N GLN A 84 2.11 8.02 -16.30
CA GLN A 84 2.72 7.22 -17.37
C GLN A 84 1.70 6.33 -18.07
N ALA A 85 0.76 5.75 -17.32
CA ALA A 85 -0.34 4.96 -17.88
C ALA A 85 -1.25 5.79 -18.77
N LEU A 86 -1.62 6.99 -18.32
CA LEU A 86 -2.47 7.90 -19.09
C LEU A 86 -1.76 8.43 -20.35
N ASN A 87 -0.47 8.71 -20.25
CA ASN A 87 0.33 9.22 -21.37
C ASN A 87 0.85 8.12 -22.33
N GLY A 88 0.53 6.84 -22.06
CA GLY A 88 0.99 5.72 -22.90
C GLY A 88 2.48 5.35 -22.73
N GLU A 89 3.15 5.92 -21.73
CA GLU A 89 4.58 5.72 -21.44
C GLU A 89 4.86 4.50 -20.54
N LEU A 90 3.88 3.63 -20.33
CA LEU A 90 4.11 2.36 -19.63
C LEU A 90 5.04 1.49 -20.45
N SER A 91 6.35 1.65 -20.19
CA SER A 91 7.39 0.80 -20.77
C SER A 91 7.05 -0.64 -20.42
N LYS A 92 6.53 -1.40 -21.39
CA LYS A 92 6.49 -2.86 -21.38
C LYS A 92 7.94 -3.33 -21.37
N LYS A 93 8.58 -3.35 -20.20
CA LYS A 93 9.91 -3.95 -20.05
C LYS A 93 9.76 -5.40 -20.45
N GLN A 94 10.15 -5.73 -21.68
CA GLN A 94 10.26 -7.12 -22.09
C GLN A 94 11.23 -7.78 -21.11
N PRO A 95 10.83 -8.88 -20.46
CA PRO A 95 11.73 -9.58 -19.57
C PRO A 95 12.92 -10.07 -20.40
N LYS A 96 14.09 -9.45 -20.22
CA LYS A 96 15.37 -9.89 -20.80
C LYS A 96 15.95 -11.10 -20.07
N ALA A 97 15.24 -11.66 -19.10
CA ALA A 97 15.71 -12.76 -18.29
C ALA A 97 15.48 -14.08 -19.02
N THR A 98 16.53 -14.89 -19.12
CA THR A 98 16.44 -16.28 -19.58
C THR A 98 15.69 -17.09 -18.52
N ILE A 99 14.55 -17.66 -18.88
CA ILE A 99 13.80 -18.57 -18.01
C ILE A 99 14.58 -19.89 -17.95
N LEU A 100 15.21 -20.18 -16.80
CA LEU A 100 15.86 -21.45 -16.56
C LEU A 100 14.81 -22.47 -16.10
N PRO A 101 14.70 -23.64 -16.74
CA PRO A 101 13.80 -24.69 -16.30
C PRO A 101 14.25 -25.25 -14.94
N PHE A 102 13.30 -25.51 -14.05
CA PHE A 102 13.56 -26.27 -12.83
C PHE A 102 13.76 -27.74 -13.19
N ASN A 103 15.01 -28.16 -13.41
CA ASN A 103 15.33 -29.58 -13.47
C ASN A 103 15.31 -30.13 -12.04
N LYS A 104 14.30 -30.94 -11.72
CA LYS A 104 14.35 -31.85 -10.59
C LYS A 104 15.53 -32.79 -10.84
N LYS A 105 16.59 -32.69 -10.05
CA LYS A 105 17.61 -33.75 -10.02
C LYS A 105 16.92 -34.99 -9.45
N GLU A 106 16.71 -36.00 -10.29
CA GLU A 106 16.17 -37.31 -9.89
C GLU A 106 17.14 -38.07 -8.96
N ASP A 107 18.41 -37.65 -8.86
CA ASP A 107 19.42 -38.34 -8.06
C ASP A 107 19.70 -37.62 -6.73
N TRP A 108 18.90 -37.93 -5.71
CA TRP A 108 19.29 -37.70 -4.31
C TRP A 108 19.12 -38.94 -3.41
N ARG A 109 18.99 -40.15 -4.00
CA ARG A 109 19.10 -41.42 -3.29
C ARG A 109 19.71 -42.49 -4.17
#